data_AF-A0A3D3ZYA9-F1
#
_entry.id   AF-A0A3D3ZYA9-F1
#
_cell.length_a   1.000
_cell.length_b   1.000
_cell.length_c   1.000
_cell.angle_alpha   90.00
_cell.angle_beta   90.00
_cell.angle_gamma   90.00
#
_symmetry.space_group_name_H-M   'P 1'
#
loop_
_entity.id
_entity.type
_entity.pdbx_description
1 polymer ?
#
loop_
_entity_poly.entity_id
_entity_poly.type
_entity_poly.pdbx_seq_one_letter_code
_entity_poly.pdbx_strand_id
1 'polypeptide(L)' 'MNDFRLETLIHDPIHGYIPYTDRDPTAGSTTERDLIESKWMQRMRYIHQLQTAWWVYPSAEHTRFQHCV' A
#
# COMPACT_ATOMS: atom_id res chain seq x y z
N MET A 1 23.03 10.88 -9.73
CA MET A 1 22.75 9.66 -8.95
C MET A 1 21.62 10.03 -8.00
N ASN A 2 20.43 9.45 -8.19
CA ASN A 2 19.32 9.70 -7.28
C ASN A 2 19.65 9.07 -5.92
N ASP A 3 19.41 9.80 -4.85
CA ASP A 3 19.70 9.35 -3.49
C ASP A 3 18.55 8.44 -3.02
N PHE A 4 18.59 7.17 -3.41
CA PHE A 4 17.60 6.14 -3.08
C PHE A 4 17.59 5.73 -1.58
N ARG A 5 18.25 6.48 -0.71
CA ARG A 5 18.47 6.09 0.69
C ARG A 5 17.20 5.96 1.52
N LEU A 6 16.13 6.64 1.11
CA LEU A 6 14.84 6.65 1.80
C LEU A 6 13.74 6.00 0.96
N GLU A 7 14.07 5.30 -0.13
CA GLU A 7 13.07 4.59 -0.92
C GLU A 7 13.01 3.11 -0.52
N THR A 8 11.82 2.67 -0.12
CA THR A 8 11.51 1.26 0.13
C THR A 8 10.53 0.77 -0.93
N LEU A 9 10.49 -0.54 -1.18
CA LEU A 9 9.67 -1.13 -2.24
C LEU A 9 8.52 -1.97 -1.67
N ILE A 10 7.36 -1.90 -2.32
CA ILE A 10 6.24 -2.84 -2.14
C ILE A 10 6.08 -3.64 -3.42
N HIS A 11 5.95 -4.96 -3.31
CA HIS A 11 5.67 -5.81 -4.46
C HIS A 11 4.15 -5.93 -4.68
N ASP A 12 3.69 -5.51 -5.86
CA ASP A 12 2.34 -5.59 -6.34
C ASP A 12 2.25 -6.51 -7.59
N PRO A 13 1.28 -7.43 -7.67
CA PRO A 13 1.16 -8.34 -8.81
C PRO A 13 0.83 -7.68 -10.16
N ILE A 14 0.34 -6.43 -10.19
CA ILE A 14 -0.01 -5.70 -11.41
C ILE A 14 1.10 -4.73 -11.82
N HIS A 15 1.67 -4.01 -10.86
CA HIS A 15 2.64 -2.94 -11.08
C HIS A 15 4.09 -3.35 -10.81
N GLY A 16 4.34 -4.54 -10.28
CA GLY A 16 5.68 -4.98 -9.88
C GLY A 16 6.14 -4.28 -8.60
N TYR A 17 7.37 -3.75 -8.57
CA TYR A 17 7.86 -3.04 -7.38
C TYR A 17 7.47 -1.56 -7.43
N ILE A 18 6.62 -1.15 -6.49
CA ILE A 18 6.22 0.24 -6.29
C ILE A 18 7.14 0.85 -5.21
N PRO A 19 7.92 1.89 -5.52
CA PRO A 19 8.69 2.62 -4.53
C PRO A 19 7.79 3.52 -3.70
N TYR A 20 8.11 3.65 -2.41
CA TYR A 20 7.51 4.62 -1.51
C TYR A 20 8.57 5.19 -0.56
N THR A 21 8.28 6.37 -0.05
CA THR A 21 9.16 7.13 0.85
C THR A 21 9.09 6.55 2.27
N ASP A 22 10.22 6.08 2.77
CA ASP A 22 10.44 5.61 4.13
C ASP A 22 10.79 6.75 5.09
N ARG A 23 10.69 6.48 6.39
CA ARG A 23 11.02 7.42 7.46
C ARG A 23 12.51 7.76 7.43
N ASP A 24 12.81 9.05 7.40
CA ASP A 24 14.14 9.53 7.71
C ASP A 24 14.34 9.55 9.24
N PRO A 25 15.32 8.80 9.80
CA PRO A 25 15.61 8.83 11.24
C PRO A 25 16.10 10.19 11.74
N THR A 26 16.56 11.06 10.84
CA THR A 26 17.19 12.34 11.16
C THR A 26 16.28 13.54 10.90
N ALA A 27 15.25 13.37 10.08
CA ALA A 27 14.26 14.39 9.76
C ALA A 27 12.89 14.02 10.35
N GLY A 28 12.28 14.93 11.11
CA GLY A 28 10.93 14.74 11.68
C GLY A 28 9.79 14.87 10.67
N SER A 29 10.01 14.48 9.41
CA SER A 29 9.04 14.61 8.32
C SER A 29 8.07 13.43 8.26
N THR A 30 6.79 13.70 8.04
CA THR A 30 5.79 12.67 7.72
C THR A 30 6.00 12.14 6.31
N THR A 31 5.94 10.83 6.15
CA THR A 31 6.26 10.13 4.89
C THR A 31 5.08 9.27 4.41
N GLU A 32 5.19 8.72 3.19
CA GLU A 32 4.21 7.78 2.65
C GLU A 32 4.08 6.53 3.54
N ARG A 33 5.20 6.07 4.13
CA ARG A 33 5.19 5.00 5.12
C ARG A 33 4.24 5.27 6.28
N ASP A 34 4.21 6.50 6.80
CA ASP A 34 3.34 6.85 7.93
C ASP A 34 1.86 6.77 7.56
N LEU A 35 1.52 7.18 6.34
CA LEU A 35 0.16 7.05 5.83
C LEU A 35 -0.20 5.57 5.61
N ILE A 36 0.68 4.80 4.98
CA ILE A 36 0.49 3.37 4.71
C ILE A 36 0.29 2.61 6.03
N GLU A 37 1.11 2.86 7.05
CA GLU A 37 1.04 2.21 8.36
C GLU A 37 -0.07 2.77 9.27
N SER A 38 -0.73 3.86 8.90
CA SER A 38 -1.81 4.44 9.69
C SER A 38 -2.98 3.47 9.88
N LYS A 39 -3.66 3.55 11.03
CA LYS A 39 -4.85 2.70 11.31
C LYS A 39 -5.94 2.88 10.25
N TRP A 40 -6.07 4.07 9.69
CA TRP A 40 -7.05 4.40 8.66
C TRP A 40 -6.78 3.68 7.35
N MET A 41 -5.52 3.65 6.91
CA MET A 41 -5.12 2.93 5.70
C MET A 41 -5.13 1.41 5.93
N GLN A 42 -4.59 0.94 7.06
CA GLN A 42 -4.54 -0.49 7.38
C GLN A 42 -5.93 -1.14 7.48
N ARG A 43 -6.99 -0.40 7.86
CA ARG A 43 -8.36 -0.95 7.86
C ARG A 43 -8.82 -1.39 6.47
N MET A 44 -8.26 -0.83 5.40
CA MET A 44 -8.67 -1.13 4.03
C MET A 44 -8.33 -2.56 3.61
N ARG A 45 -7.48 -3.26 4.37
CA ARG A 45 -7.22 -4.70 4.21
C ARG A 45 -8.44 -5.57 4.52
N TYR A 46 -9.45 -5.03 5.18
CA TYR A 46 -10.66 -5.75 5.58
C TYR A 46 -11.89 -5.37 4.76
N ILE A 47 -11.70 -4.64 3.65
CA ILE A 47 -12.79 -4.21 2.78
C ILE A 47 -12.49 -4.73 1.38
N HIS A 48 -13.33 -5.65 0.88
CA HIS A 48 -13.23 -6.13 -0.50
C HIS A 48 -13.47 -4.97 -1.47
N GLN A 49 -12.66 -4.92 -2.54
CA GLN A 49 -12.80 -3.90 -3.57
C GLN A 49 -14.17 -3.97 -4.25
N LEU A 50 -14.60 -5.18 -4.62
CA LEU A 50 -15.82 -5.44 -5.39
C LEU A 50 -16.98 -5.98 -4.54
N GLN A 51 -16.92 -5.80 -3.21
CA GLN A 51 -17.97 -6.21 -2.26
C GLN A 51 -18.50 -7.62 -2.55
N THR A 52 -19.81 -7.76 -2.81
CA THR A 52 -20.48 -9.05 -3.01
C THR A 52 -20.09 -9.77 -4.29
N ALA A 53 -19.38 -9.12 -5.22
CA ALA A 53 -18.95 -9.76 -6.46
C ALA A 53 -18.06 -11.00 -6.22
N TRP A 54 -17.35 -11.07 -5.09
CA TRP A 54 -16.54 -12.24 -4.72
C TRP A 54 -17.36 -13.53 -4.54
N TRP A 55 -18.67 -13.43 -4.30
CA TRP A 55 -19.57 -14.58 -4.26
C TRP A 55 -19.86 -15.20 -5.64
N VAL A 56 -19.71 -14.42 -6.70
CA VAL A 56 -19.94 -14.85 -8.10
C VAL A 56 -18.61 -15.13 -8.79
N TYR A 57 -17.60 -14.30 -8.52
CA TYR A 57 -16.25 -14.41 -9.05
C TYR A 57 -15.29 -14.71 -7.90
N PRO A 58 -14.99 -15.99 -7.61
CA PRO A 58 -14.21 -16.37 -6.43
C PRO A 58 -12.77 -15.82 -6.44
N SER A 59 -12.26 -15.33 -7.57
CA SER A 59 -10.96 -14.64 -7.64
C SER A 59 -11.03 -13.15 -7.25
N ALA A 60 -12.21 -12.58 -7.05
CA ALA A 60 -12.40 -11.17 -6.69
C ALA A 60 -12.21 -10.89 -5.18
N GLU A 61 -11.23 -11.56 -4.56
CA GLU A 61 -10.94 -11.47 -3.11
C GLU A 61 -10.14 -10.21 -2.74
N HIS A 62 -9.54 -9.55 -3.74
CA HIS A 62 -8.66 -8.40 -3.56
C HIS A 62 -9.31 -7.27 -2.73
N THR A 63 -8.50 -6.64 -1.89
CA THR A 63 -8.96 -5.67 -0.89
C THR A 63 -8.67 -4.25 -1.34
N ARG A 64 -9.40 -3.27 -0.81
CA ARG A 64 -9.18 -1.84 -1.14
C ARG A 64 -7.75 -1.38 -0.88
N PHE A 65 -7.05 -1.99 0.09
CA PHE A 65 -5.66 -1.64 0.39
C PHE A 65 -4.74 -1.78 -0.83
N GLN A 66 -4.85 -2.89 -1.58
CA GLN A 66 -4.00 -3.14 -2.75
C GLN A 66 -4.29 -2.16 -3.91
N HIS A 67 -5.47 -1.55 -3.95
CA HIS A 67 -5.84 -0.57 -4.97
C HIS A 67 -5.47 0.86 -4.59
N CYS A 68 -5.11 1.10 -3.32
CA CYS A 68 -4.75 2.43 -2.83
C CYS A 68 -3.24 2.65 -2.70
N VAL A 69 -2.46 1.58 -2.64
CA VAL A 69 -0.98 1.60 -2.62
C VAL A 69 -0.48 1.64 -4.06
#